data_AF-A0A7C1HGS3-F1
#
_entry.id   AF-A0A7C1HGS3-F1
#
_cell.length_a   1.000
_cell.length_b   1.000
_cell.length_c   1.000
_cell.angle_alpha   90.00
_cell.angle_beta   90.00
_cell.angle_gamma   90.00
#
_symmetry.space_group_name_H-M   'P 1'
#
loop_
_entity.id
_entity.type
_entity.pdbx_description
1 polymer ?
#
loop_
_entity_poly.entity_id
_entity_poly.type
_entity_poly.pdbx_seq_one_letter_code
_entity_poly.pdbx_strand_id
1 'polypeptide(L)'
;MYKLNENEYLTKITTYELNREEGSLRIDVHEVLAGEIKVKFFAVPNLIVKQGEREFIGVGETAEEAVGDCLARIKDVSVEKVVPLDPCGV
;
A
#
# COMPACT_ATOMS: atom_id res chain seq x y z
N MET A 1 -17.77 10.37 14.87
CA MET A 1 -16.75 10.54 15.93
C MET A 1 -16.24 9.15 16.28
N TYR A 2 -14.93 8.91 16.21
CA TYR A 2 -14.34 7.61 16.50
C TYR A 2 -14.47 7.28 18.00
N LYS A 3 -14.82 6.04 18.34
CA LYS A 3 -14.85 5.54 19.73
C LYS A 3 -13.62 4.65 19.93
N LEU A 4 -12.71 5.06 20.80
CA LEU A 4 -11.44 4.40 21.08
C LEU A 4 -11.31 4.12 22.58
N ASN A 5 -10.55 3.09 22.95
CA ASN A 5 -10.14 2.84 24.34
C ASN A 5 -9.05 3.83 24.78
N GLU A 6 -8.81 3.97 26.10
CA GLU A 6 -7.91 4.98 26.69
C GLU A 6 -6.42 4.92 26.24
N ASN A 7 -6.00 3.92 25.47
CA ASN A 7 -4.62 3.78 24.98
C ASN A 7 -4.53 3.52 23.47
N GLU A 8 -5.61 3.78 22.73
CA GLU A 8 -5.66 3.59 21.29
C GLU A 8 -5.50 4.92 20.57
N TYR A 9 -4.85 4.89 19.41
CA TYR A 9 -4.87 5.99 18.45
C TYR A 9 -5.14 5.45 17.05
N LEU A 10 -5.82 6.27 16.25
CA LEU A 10 -6.21 5.96 14.89
C LEU A 10 -5.49 6.92 13.94
N THR A 11 -4.89 6.38 12.88
CA THR A 11 -4.24 7.18 11.84
C THR A 11 -4.84 6.92 10.46
N LYS A 12 -5.00 7.96 9.65
CA LYS A 12 -5.14 7.84 8.20
C LYS A 12 -3.75 7.65 7.60
N ILE A 13 -3.60 6.73 6.66
CA ILE A 13 -2.31 6.48 6.00
C ILE A 13 -2.39 6.95 4.56
N THR A 14 -1.37 7.71 4.13
CA THR A 14 -1.07 7.98 2.73
C THR A 14 0.25 7.30 2.41
N THR A 15 0.24 6.35 1.47
CA THR A 15 1.43 5.61 1.04
C THR A 15 2.04 6.25 -0.19
N TYR A 16 3.35 6.49 -0.15
CA TYR A 16 4.16 6.89 -1.29
C TYR A 16 5.05 5.73 -1.71
N GLU A 17 5.29 5.54 -3.00
CA GLU A 17 6.28 4.59 -3.51
C GLU A 17 7.49 5.35 -4.07
N LEU A 18 8.67 5.03 -3.55
CA LEU A 18 9.96 5.54 -4.02
C LEU A 18 10.66 4.42 -4.78
N ASN A 19 10.83 4.61 -6.10
CA ASN A 19 11.59 3.71 -6.96
C ASN A 19 13.05 4.19 -7.06
N ARG A 20 14.01 3.31 -6.80
CA ARG A 20 15.45 3.55 -6.96
C ARG A 20 16.07 2.46 -7.84
N GLU A 21 17.31 2.66 -8.26
CA GLU A 21 18.05 1.65 -9.05
C GLU A 21 18.19 0.33 -8.28
N GLU A 22 18.40 0.40 -6.96
CA GLU A 22 18.56 -0.77 -6.09
C GLU A 22 17.24 -1.41 -5.61
N GLY A 23 16.09 -0.82 -5.97
CA GLY A 23 14.77 -1.33 -5.60
C GLY A 23 13.78 -0.25 -5.15
N SER A 24 12.60 -0.70 -4.74
CA SER A 24 11.48 0.19 -4.39
C SER A 24 11.11 0.07 -2.91
N LEU A 25 10.80 1.20 -2.28
CA LEU A 25 10.32 1.28 -0.90
C LEU A 25 9.04 2.10 -0.82
N ARG A 26 8.19 1.79 0.16
CA ARG A 26 7.01 2.59 0.48
C ARG A 26 7.30 3.49 1.67
N ILE A 27 6.65 4.65 1.70
CA ILE A 27 6.66 5.57 2.83
C ILE A 27 5.22 5.79 3.23
N ASP A 28 4.86 5.30 4.41
CA ASP A 28 3.53 5.51 4.98
C ASP A 28 3.56 6.78 5.83
N VAL A 29 2.83 7.80 5.39
CA VAL A 29 2.60 9.01 6.17
C VAL A 29 1.32 8.81 6.96
N HIS A 30 1.47 8.77 8.28
CA HIS A 30 0.38 8.67 9.23
C HIS A 30 -0.11 10.06 9.63
N GLU A 31 -1.41 10.31 9.47
CA GLU A 31 -2.13 11.46 10.04
C GLU A 31 -2.97 10.98 11.22
N VAL A 32 -2.71 11.49 12.41
CA VAL A 32 -3.45 11.11 13.63
C VAL A 32 -4.85 11.72 13.58
N LEU A 33 -5.88 10.85 13.60
CA LEU A 33 -7.29 11.24 13.56
C LEU A 33 -7.93 11.24 14.96
N ALA A 34 -7.45 10.38 15.88
CA ALA A 34 -7.96 10.24 17.24
C ALA A 34 -6.94 9.51 18.15
N GLY A 35 -7.08 9.68 19.47
CA GLY A 35 -6.17 9.12 20.49
C GLY A 35 -5.06 10.09 20.91
N GLU A 36 -4.36 9.78 22.00
CA GLU A 36 -3.28 10.63 22.53
C GLU A 36 -1.91 10.20 22.00
N ILE A 37 -1.35 11.01 21.11
CA ILE A 37 0.05 10.93 20.65
C ILE A 37 0.60 12.34 20.47
N LYS A 38 1.87 12.55 20.78
CA LYS A 38 2.50 13.90 20.83
C LYS A 38 2.73 14.55 19.46
N VAL A 39 2.46 13.85 18.36
CA VAL A 39 2.71 14.33 17.00
C VAL A 39 1.45 14.18 16.16
N LYS A 40 1.18 15.14 15.27
CA LYS A 40 0.03 15.09 14.34
C LYS A 40 0.30 14.20 13.13
N PHE A 41 1.55 14.16 12.68
CA PHE A 41 2.00 13.36 11.56
C PHE A 41 3.32 12.67 11.87
N PHE A 42 3.53 11.48 11.32
CA PHE A 42 4.82 10.80 11.28
C PHE A 42 4.92 9.92 10.03
N ALA A 43 6.13 9.72 9.53
CA ALA A 43 6.39 8.92 8.33
C ALA A 43 7.18 7.66 8.69
N VAL A 44 6.75 6.51 8.17
CA VAL A 44 7.39 5.21 8.39
C VAL A 44 7.82 4.64 7.03
N PRO A 45 9.13 4.43 6.80
CA PRO A 45 9.59 3.73 5.62
C PRO A 45 9.34 2.22 5.77
N ASN A 46 8.69 1.62 4.77
CA ASN A 46 8.33 0.23 4.71
C ASN A 46 8.93 -0.42 3.45
N LEU A 47 9.49 -1.62 3.57
CA LEU A 47 9.96 -2.38 2.42
C LEU A 47 8.77 -2.92 1.63
N ILE A 48 8.82 -2.81 0.30
CA ILE A 48 7.89 -3.50 -0.58
C ILE A 48 8.35 -4.95 -0.62
N VAL A 49 7.67 -5.81 0.14
CA VAL A 49 8.04 -7.23 0.19
C VAL A 49 7.76 -7.89 -1.16
N LYS A 50 6.60 -7.59 -1.78
CA LYS A 50 6.19 -8.05 -3.12
C LYS A 50 5.20 -7.09 -3.78
N GLN A 51 5.30 -6.94 -5.10
CA GLN A 51 4.39 -6.17 -5.95
C GLN A 51 3.89 -7.09 -7.08
N GLY A 52 2.74 -6.77 -7.66
CA GLY A 52 2.27 -7.49 -8.83
C GLY A 52 3.18 -7.25 -10.03
N GLU A 53 3.34 -8.27 -10.88
CA GLU A 53 4.18 -8.14 -12.07
C GLU A 53 3.67 -7.04 -13.01
N ARG A 54 4.58 -6.46 -13.81
CA ARG A 54 4.29 -5.29 -14.66
C ARG A 54 3.11 -5.50 -15.60
N GLU A 55 2.85 -6.73 -16.03
CA GLU A 55 1.72 -7.07 -16.89
C GLU A 55 0.35 -6.89 -16.23
N PHE A 56 0.29 -6.96 -14.90
CA PHE A 56 -0.91 -6.77 -14.08
C PHE A 56 -1.08 -5.32 -13.58
N ILE A 57 -0.11 -4.44 -13.82
CA ILE A 57 -0.21 -3.03 -13.44
C ILE A 57 -1.18 -2.33 -14.40
N GLY A 58 -2.27 -1.82 -13.84
CA GLY A 58 -3.22 -0.98 -14.56
C GLY A 58 -2.70 0.45 -14.78
N VAL A 59 -3.05 1.05 -15.91
CA VAL A 59 -2.69 2.43 -16.27
C VAL A 59 -3.91 3.22 -16.69
N GLY A 60 -3.90 4.53 -16.47
CA GLY A 60 -4.99 5.43 -16.84
C GLY A 60 -4.61 6.89 -16.61
N GLU A 61 -5.33 7.81 -17.25
CA GLU A 61 -5.17 9.25 -17.03
C GLU A 61 -5.86 9.70 -15.73
N THR A 62 -6.79 8.88 -15.24
CA THR A 62 -7.46 9.02 -13.95
C THR A 62 -7.26 7.80 -13.04
N ALA A 63 -7.51 7.97 -11.74
CA ALA A 63 -7.44 6.88 -10.78
C ALA A 63 -8.45 5.77 -11.09
N GLU A 64 -9.67 6.16 -11.49
CA GLU A 64 -10.74 5.23 -11.87
C GLU A 64 -10.36 4.39 -13.09
N GLU A 65 -9.73 4.99 -14.10
CA GLU A 65 -9.24 4.28 -15.28
C GLU A 65 -8.11 3.31 -14.94
N ALA A 66 -7.11 3.74 -14.15
CA ALA A 66 -6.01 2.87 -13.75
C ALA A 66 -6.47 1.66 -12.92
N VAL A 67 -7.45 1.87 -12.03
CA VAL A 67 -8.08 0.77 -11.27
C VAL A 67 -8.89 -0.13 -12.20
N GLY A 68 -9.67 0.43 -13.12
CA GLY A 68 -10.44 -0.32 -14.11
C GLY A 68 -9.56 -1.22 -14.97
N ASP A 69 -8.44 -0.68 -15.47
CA ASP A 69 -7.46 -1.42 -16.28
C ASP A 69 -6.78 -2.53 -15.45
N CYS A 70 -6.39 -2.24 -14.20
CA CYS A 70 -5.82 -3.25 -13.30
C CYS A 70 -6.79 -4.42 -13.07
N LEU A 71 -8.06 -4.11 -12.73
CA LEU A 71 -9.10 -5.11 -12.49
C LEU A 71 -9.36 -5.97 -13.74
N ALA A 72 -9.35 -5.37 -14.93
CA ALA A 72 -9.52 -6.10 -16.18
C ALA A 72 -8.37 -7.10 -16.43
N ARG A 73 -7.12 -6.73 -16.12
CA ARG A 73 -5.93 -7.58 -16.28
C ARG A 73 -5.89 -8.77 -15.32
N ILE A 74 -6.45 -8.64 -14.12
CA ILE A 74 -6.41 -9.69 -13.09
C ILE A 74 -7.70 -10.52 -12.98
N LYS A 75 -8.76 -10.15 -13.71
CA LYS A 75 -10.12 -10.69 -13.53
C LYS A 75 -10.21 -12.22 -13.47
N ASP A 76 -9.46 -12.91 -14.32
CA ASP A 76 -9.46 -14.37 -14.44
C ASP A 76 -8.07 -14.97 -14.12
N VAL A 77 -7.24 -14.23 -13.38
CA VAL A 77 -5.88 -14.61 -12.98
C VAL A 77 -5.87 -14.90 -11.48
N SER A 78 -5.28 -16.02 -11.07
CA SER A 78 -5.21 -16.36 -9.64
C SER A 78 -4.31 -15.37 -8.89
N VAL A 79 -4.62 -15.12 -7.62
CA VAL A 79 -3.86 -14.19 -6.78
C VAL A 79 -2.37 -14.57 -6.74
N GLU A 80 -2.05 -15.87 -6.70
CA GLU A 80 -0.67 -16.36 -6.71
C GLU A 80 0.06 -16.04 -8.02
N LYS A 81 -0.65 -15.87 -9.14
CA LYS A 81 -0.05 -15.43 -10.40
C LYS A 81 0.08 -13.91 -10.45
N VAL A 82 -0.87 -13.17 -9.88
CA VAL A 82 -0.82 -11.70 -9.84
C VAL A 82 0.31 -11.21 -8.94
N VAL A 83 0.44 -11.79 -7.75
CA VAL A 83 1.50 -11.49 -6.78
C VAL A 83 2.12 -12.81 -6.31
N PRO A 84 3.23 -13.26 -6.93
CA PRO A 84 3.85 -14.54 -6.62
C PRO A 84 4.30 -14.65 -5.17
N LEU A 85 3.58 -15.42 -4.37
CA LEU A 85 4.03 -15.83 -3.04
C LEU A 85 5.07 -16.95 -3.17
N ASP A 86 6.31 -16.65 -3.56
CA ASP A 86 7.42 -17.52 -3.16
C ASP A 86 7.29 -17.78 -1.65
N PRO A 87 7.26 -19.06 -1.21
CA PRO A 87 7.54 -19.35 0.17
C PRO A 87 8.93 -18.79 0.45
N CYS A 88 9.08 -18.02 1.53
CA CYS A 88 10.40 -17.71 2.07
C CYS A 88 11.23 -19.00 2.07
N GLY A 89 12.43 -18.93 1.49
CA GLY A 89 13.24 -20.08 1.08
C GLY A 89 13.28 -21.22 2.09
N VAL A 90 13.15 -22.44 1.56
CA VAL A 90 13.77 -23.64 2.14
C VAL A 90 15.29 -23.51 2.12
#